data_AF-A0A961H306-F1
#
_entry.id   AF-A0A961H306-F1
#
_cell.length_a   1.000
_cell.length_b   1.000
_cell.length_c   1.000
_cell.angle_alpha   90.00
_cell.angle_beta   90.00
_cell.angle_gamma   90.00
#
_symmetry.space_group_name_H-M   'P 1'
#
loop_
_entity.id
_entity.type
_entity.pdbx_description
1 polymer ?
#
loop_
_entity_poly.entity_id
_entity_poly.type
_entity_poly.pdbx_seq_one_letter_code
_entity_poly.pdbx_strand_id
1 'polypeptide(L)'
;RSRWIKGYLQTALVHARSPRALLRQIGLTRFASFALLIGGTPITFLGVIPFYVLTVFTVFIPTDVLNQVFPWWLLWLCLLNFVIGTSVMVYLSMMGPFKRGTFGLIWWAMLNPVYWILHSIAAYKGLWQLITKPHYWEKTDHGLTSHVHG
;
A
#
# COMPACT_ATOMS: atom_id res chain seq x y z
N ARG A 1 -1.00 -10.40 -6.42
CA ARG A 1 -1.70 -9.14 -6.02
C ARG A 1 -1.49 -7.98 -7.01
N SER A 2 -0.42 -7.98 -7.82
CA SER A 2 -0.14 -7.02 -8.90
C SER A 2 -1.37 -6.64 -9.75
N ARG A 3 -2.15 -7.62 -10.20
CA ARG A 3 -3.35 -7.40 -11.03
C ARG A 3 -4.36 -6.42 -10.42
N TRP A 4 -4.65 -6.56 -9.13
CA TRP A 4 -5.64 -5.73 -8.44
C TRP A 4 -5.12 -4.29 -8.28
N ILE A 5 -3.84 -4.15 -7.94
CA ILE A 5 -3.19 -2.84 -7.81
C ILE A 5 -3.16 -2.12 -9.16
N LYS A 6 -2.88 -2.84 -10.25
CA LYS A 6 -2.98 -2.32 -11.62
C LYS A 6 -4.40 -1.82 -11.93
N GLY A 7 -5.43 -2.60 -11.57
CA GLY A 7 -6.83 -2.19 -11.74
C GLY A 7 -7.15 -0.90 -10.97
N TYR A 8 -6.67 -0.76 -9.74
CA TYR A 8 -6.86 0.45 -8.94
C TYR A 8 -6.20 1.67 -9.59
N LEU A 9 -4.96 1.52 -10.08
CA LEU A 9 -4.26 2.56 -10.82
C LEU A 9 -5.02 2.96 -12.09
N GLN A 10 -5.53 1.98 -12.85
CA GLN A 10 -6.32 2.25 -14.07
C GLN A 10 -7.58 3.04 -13.76
N THR A 11 -8.37 2.59 -12.78
CA THR A 11 -9.59 3.29 -12.36
C THR A 11 -9.28 4.70 -11.86
N ALA A 12 -8.26 4.86 -11.01
CA ALA A 12 -7.84 6.16 -10.51
C ALA A 12 -7.44 7.12 -11.65
N LEU A 13 -6.64 6.65 -12.62
CA LEU A 13 -6.20 7.48 -13.75
C LEU A 13 -7.34 7.90 -14.68
N VAL A 14 -8.30 7.02 -14.96
CA VAL A 14 -9.46 7.34 -15.81
C VAL A 14 -10.28 8.46 -15.17
N HIS A 15 -10.57 8.33 -13.88
CA HIS A 15 -11.35 9.31 -13.12
C HIS A 15 -10.58 10.60 -12.78
N ALA A 16 -9.25 10.54 -12.74
CA ALA A 16 -8.40 11.72 -12.58
C ALA A 16 -8.32 12.61 -13.82
N ARG A 17 -8.85 12.19 -14.99
CA ARG A 17 -8.91 13.03 -16.20
C ARG A 17 -9.91 14.18 -16.08
N SER A 18 -10.95 14.03 -15.27
CA SER A 18 -12.00 15.02 -15.09
C SER A 18 -12.45 15.12 -13.61
N PRO A 19 -11.54 15.43 -12.68
CA PRO A 19 -11.80 15.34 -11.24
C PRO A 19 -12.89 16.31 -10.78
N ARG A 20 -12.99 17.48 -11.42
CA ARG A 20 -14.06 18.47 -11.15
C ARG A 20 -15.44 17.95 -11.56
N ALA A 21 -15.52 17.20 -12.66
CA ALA A 21 -16.78 16.60 -13.11
C ALA A 21 -17.20 15.47 -12.16
N LEU A 22 -16.25 14.61 -11.77
CA LEU A 22 -16.49 13.56 -10.77
C LEU A 22 -16.96 14.16 -9.44
N LEU A 23 -16.26 15.18 -8.93
CA LEU A 23 -16.61 15.86 -7.68
C LEU A 23 -18.04 16.41 -7.71
N ARG A 24 -18.47 16.99 -8.84
CA ARG A 24 -19.85 17.47 -9.01
C ARG A 24 -20.88 16.35 -9.07
N GLN A 25 -20.53 15.18 -9.60
CA GLN A 25 -21.45 14.04 -9.75
C GLN A 25 -21.64 13.26 -8.44
N ILE A 26 -20.56 13.01 -7.70
CA ILE A 26 -20.60 12.15 -6.50
C ILE A 26 -20.50 12.92 -5.18
N GLY A 27 -20.17 14.22 -5.22
CA GLY A 27 -19.97 15.06 -4.05
C GLY A 27 -18.61 14.85 -3.37
N LEU A 28 -18.26 15.76 -2.45
CA LEU A 28 -16.94 15.81 -1.82
C LEU A 28 -16.62 14.56 -1.00
N THR A 29 -17.56 14.07 -0.19
CA THR A 29 -17.32 12.92 0.69
C THR A 29 -17.01 11.65 -0.10
N ARG A 30 -17.81 11.35 -1.14
CA ARG A 30 -17.59 10.16 -1.98
C ARG A 30 -16.35 10.30 -2.84
N PHE A 31 -16.06 11.52 -3.30
CA PHE A 31 -14.80 11.82 -4.00
C PHE A 31 -13.59 11.59 -3.09
N ALA A 32 -13.63 12.05 -1.84
CA ALA A 32 -12.57 11.79 -0.87
C ALA A 32 -12.39 10.29 -0.62
N SER A 33 -13.47 9.54 -0.41
CA SER A 33 -13.40 8.07 -0.27
C SER A 33 -12.80 7.40 -1.51
N PHE A 34 -13.20 7.82 -2.71
CA PHE A 34 -12.62 7.33 -3.96
C PHE A 34 -11.12 7.65 -4.04
N ALA A 35 -10.75 8.90 -3.79
CA ALA A 35 -9.36 9.35 -3.87
C ALA A 35 -8.48 8.61 -2.86
N LEU A 36 -8.94 8.42 -1.62
CA LEU A 36 -8.17 7.75 -0.57
C LEU A 36 -8.11 6.23 -0.75
N LEU A 37 -9.20 5.59 -1.14
CA LEU A 37 -9.27 4.13 -1.23
C LEU A 37 -8.80 3.58 -2.58
N ILE A 38 -9.22 4.20 -3.69
CA ILE A 38 -8.88 3.72 -5.04
C ILE A 38 -7.55 4.30 -5.49
N GLY A 39 -7.36 5.61 -5.36
CA GLY A 39 -6.11 6.29 -5.71
C GLY A 39 -5.02 6.14 -4.62
N GLY A 40 -5.39 6.32 -3.36
CA GLY A 40 -4.45 6.36 -2.24
C GLY A 40 -3.81 5.01 -1.97
N THR A 41 -4.57 3.91 -2.00
CA THR A 41 -4.02 2.55 -1.75
C THR A 41 -2.80 2.20 -2.63
N PRO A 42 -2.86 2.28 -3.97
CA PRO A 42 -1.69 1.99 -4.80
C PRO A 42 -0.55 2.99 -4.59
N ILE A 43 -0.85 4.27 -4.35
CA ILE A 43 0.17 5.30 -4.06
C ILE A 43 0.90 4.97 -2.75
N THR A 44 0.17 4.60 -1.70
CA THR A 44 0.72 4.17 -0.42
C THR A 44 1.65 2.97 -0.62
N PHE A 45 1.23 1.96 -1.39
CA PHE A 45 2.08 0.81 -1.68
C PHE A 45 3.34 1.18 -2.47
N LEU A 46 3.25 2.07 -3.46
CA LEU A 46 4.44 2.57 -4.18
C LEU A 46 5.40 3.32 -3.24
N GLY A 47 4.87 4.05 -2.26
CA GLY A 47 5.65 4.80 -1.28
C GLY A 47 6.41 3.95 -0.26
N VAL A 48 5.96 2.72 0.04
CA VAL A 48 6.55 1.89 1.12
C VAL A 48 8.07 1.74 0.96
N ILE A 49 8.57 1.27 -0.19
CA ILE A 49 10.01 1.05 -0.40
C ILE A 49 10.81 2.37 -0.31
N PRO A 50 10.47 3.44 -1.07
CA PRO A 50 11.17 4.71 -0.97
C PRO A 50 11.21 5.28 0.44
N PHE A 51 10.08 5.24 1.17
CA PHE A 51 10.04 5.76 2.54
C PHE A 51 10.83 4.89 3.51
N TYR A 52 10.80 3.56 3.37
CA TYR A 52 11.62 2.68 4.21
C TYR A 52 13.11 2.91 3.97
N VAL A 53 13.51 3.03 2.70
CA VAL A 53 14.88 3.37 2.32
C VAL A 53 15.26 4.71 2.94
N LEU A 54 14.44 5.76 2.77
CA LEU A 54 14.69 7.08 3.35
C LEU A 54 14.85 7.03 4.87
N THR A 55 13.96 6.34 5.58
CA THR A 55 14.05 6.16 7.04
C THR A 55 15.35 5.47 7.45
N VAL A 56 15.76 4.41 6.74
CA VAL A 56 17.04 3.73 7.02
C VAL A 56 18.21 4.66 6.74
N PHE A 57 18.21 5.39 5.63
CA PHE A 57 19.25 6.38 5.32
C PHE A 57 19.38 7.46 6.39
N THR A 58 18.26 7.92 6.98
CA THR A 58 18.31 8.94 8.05
C THR A 58 19.02 8.45 9.33
N VAL A 59 19.16 7.15 9.53
CA VAL A 59 19.91 6.58 10.67
C VAL A 59 21.42 6.62 10.42
N PHE A 60 21.85 6.57 9.15
CA PHE A 60 23.27 6.51 8.78
C PHE A 60 23.88 7.88 8.46
N ILE A 61 23.06 8.91 8.21
CA ILE A 61 23.55 10.25 7.89
C ILE A 61 23.78 11.02 9.21
N PRO A 62 24.93 11.72 9.37
CA PRO A 62 25.18 12.56 10.54
C PRO A 62 24.08 13.61 10.75
N THR A 63 23.70 13.83 12.00
CA THR A 63 22.62 14.76 12.38
C THR A 63 22.88 16.18 11.92
N ASP A 64 24.15 16.62 11.86
CA ASP A 64 24.53 17.97 11.41
C ASP A 64 24.20 18.21 9.93
N VAL A 65 24.31 17.16 9.10
CA VAL A 65 23.96 17.23 7.68
C VAL A 65 22.44 17.14 7.51
N LEU A 66 21.78 16.26 8.27
CA LEU A 66 20.32 16.12 8.21
C LEU A 66 19.60 17.40 8.64
N ASN A 67 20.10 18.11 9.67
CA ASN A 67 19.47 19.32 10.19
C ASN A 67 19.46 20.49 9.19
N GLN A 68 20.31 20.45 8.16
CA GLN A 68 20.31 21.43 7.06
C GLN A 68 19.15 21.20 6.07
N VAL A 69 18.67 19.97 5.96
CA VAL A 69 17.59 19.58 5.02
C VAL A 69 16.26 19.43 5.75
N PHE A 70 16.28 18.82 6.94
CA PHE A 70 15.12 18.53 7.75
C PHE A 70 15.32 19.06 9.17
N PRO A 71 14.45 19.95 9.68
CA PRO A 71 14.54 20.38 11.06
C PRO A 71 14.46 19.20 12.02
N TRP A 72 15.27 19.20 13.08
CA TRP A 72 15.34 18.11 14.06
C TRP A 72 13.97 17.69 14.64
N TRP A 73 13.05 18.64 14.88
CA TRP A 73 11.70 18.34 15.39
C TRP A 73 10.84 17.55 14.38
N LEU A 74 11.05 17.77 13.08
CA LEU A 74 10.32 17.07 12.02
C LEU A 74 10.74 15.60 11.98
N LEU A 75 12.03 15.30 12.20
CA LEU A 75 12.53 13.93 12.27
C LEU A 75 11.85 13.15 13.41
N TRP A 76 11.68 13.77 14.58
CA TRP A 76 10.95 13.16 15.69
C TRP A 76 9.48 12.92 15.36
N LEU A 77 8.80 13.87 14.71
CA LEU A 77 7.42 13.68 14.28
C LEU A 77 7.29 12.54 13.26
N CYS A 78 8.21 12.45 12.29
CA CYS A 78 8.25 11.36 11.32
C CYS A 78 8.50 10.01 11.98
N LEU A 79 9.45 9.93 12.91
CA LEU A 79 9.74 8.70 13.65
C LEU A 79 8.55 8.26 14.51
N LEU A 80 7.93 9.18 15.25
CA LEU A 80 6.74 8.91 16.04
C LEU A 80 5.59 8.43 15.15
N ASN A 81 5.35 9.12 14.03
CA ASN A 81 4.31 8.73 13.07
C ASN A 81 4.57 7.31 12.52
N PHE A 82 5.82 7.01 12.16
CA PHE A 82 6.23 5.70 11.65
C PHE A 82 6.00 4.59 12.69
N VAL A 83 6.43 4.80 13.93
CA VAL A 83 6.30 3.82 15.03
C VAL A 83 4.84 3.62 15.40
N ILE A 84 4.09 4.69 15.65
CA ILE A 84 2.67 4.63 16.04
C ILE A 84 1.85 4.03 14.90
N GLY A 85 2.03 4.51 13.67
CA GLY A 85 1.29 4.04 12.50
C GLY A 85 1.52 2.55 12.23
N THR A 86 2.78 2.10 12.28
CA THR A 86 3.12 0.69 12.13
C THR A 86 2.51 -0.16 13.24
N SER A 87 2.60 0.30 14.49
CA SER A 87 2.08 -0.43 15.65
C SER A 87 0.56 -0.58 15.59
N VAL A 88 -0.16 0.50 15.25
CA VAL A 88 -1.62 0.49 15.09
C VAL A 88 -2.03 -0.48 13.97
N MET A 89 -1.33 -0.46 12.82
CA MET A 89 -1.65 -1.35 11.70
C MET A 89 -1.40 -2.82 12.02
N VAL A 90 -0.31 -3.15 12.72
CA VAL A 90 -0.03 -4.50 13.21
C VAL A 90 -1.13 -4.94 14.18
N TYR A 91 -1.48 -4.09 15.14
CA TYR A 91 -2.54 -4.36 16.12
C TYR A 91 -3.91 -4.62 15.45
N LEU A 92 -4.33 -3.77 14.51
CA LEU A 92 -5.57 -3.96 13.76
C LEU A 92 -5.56 -5.26 12.95
N SER A 93 -4.39 -5.64 12.42
CA SER A 93 -4.23 -6.90 11.70
C SER A 93 -4.31 -8.12 12.62
N MET A 94 -3.85 -8.02 13.87
CA MET A 94 -3.99 -9.07 14.89
C MET A 94 -5.44 -9.28 15.33
N MET A 95 -6.25 -8.21 15.35
CA MET A 95 -7.67 -8.30 15.73
C MET A 95 -8.48 -9.21 14.80
N GLY A 96 -8.09 -9.34 13.53
CA GLY A 96 -8.77 -10.18 12.55
C GLY A 96 -8.78 -11.67 12.92
N PRO A 97 -7.60 -12.30 13.13
CA PRO A 97 -7.50 -13.66 13.65
C PRO A 97 -8.05 -13.82 15.06
N PHE A 98 -7.83 -12.83 15.95
CA PHE A 98 -8.32 -12.88 17.33
C PHE A 98 -9.85 -13.03 17.40
N LYS A 99 -10.59 -12.20 16.64
CA LYS A 99 -12.06 -12.30 16.55
C LYS A 99 -12.56 -13.60 15.91
N ARG A 100 -11.69 -14.30 15.15
CA ARG A 100 -12.01 -15.57 14.48
C ARG A 100 -11.56 -16.81 15.28
N GLY A 101 -11.00 -16.62 16.47
CA GLY A 101 -10.47 -17.71 17.30
C GLY A 101 -9.21 -18.40 16.73
N THR A 102 -8.59 -17.84 15.68
CA THR A 102 -7.39 -18.40 15.04
C THR A 102 -6.12 -17.83 15.66
N PHE A 103 -5.88 -18.13 16.94
CA PHE A 103 -4.81 -17.53 17.73
C PHE A 103 -3.39 -17.79 17.18
N GLY A 104 -3.17 -18.93 16.53
CA GLY A 104 -1.89 -19.23 15.87
C GLY A 104 -1.54 -18.26 14.73
N LEU A 105 -2.54 -17.59 14.14
CA LEU A 105 -2.32 -16.60 13.08
C LEU A 105 -1.93 -15.22 13.60
N ILE A 106 -2.09 -14.95 14.90
CA ILE A 106 -1.82 -13.63 15.49
C ILE A 106 -0.34 -13.27 15.36
N TRP A 107 0.56 -14.23 15.56
CA TRP A 107 2.00 -14.01 15.42
C TRP A 107 2.45 -13.67 14.01
N TRP A 108 1.75 -14.18 13.00
CA TRP A 108 2.04 -13.81 11.62
C TRP A 108 1.71 -12.34 11.31
N ALA A 109 0.86 -11.68 12.10
CA ALA A 109 0.59 -10.26 11.94
C ALA A 109 1.79 -9.37 12.29
N MET A 110 2.76 -9.86 13.07
CA MET A 110 4.01 -9.11 13.32
C MET A 110 4.86 -8.97 12.05
N LEU A 111 4.69 -9.85 11.07
CA LEU A 111 5.39 -9.79 9.78
C LEU A 111 4.73 -8.82 8.78
N ASN A 112 3.69 -8.08 9.17
CA ASN A 112 3.04 -7.10 8.30
C ASN A 112 3.99 -6.05 7.70
N PRO A 113 4.95 -5.47 8.45
CA PRO A 113 5.90 -4.52 7.87
C PRO A 113 6.71 -5.12 6.72
N VAL A 114 7.11 -6.39 6.85
CA VAL A 114 7.80 -7.13 5.78
C VAL A 114 6.85 -7.41 4.62
N TYR A 115 5.60 -7.76 4.91
CA TYR A 115 4.58 -8.02 3.90
C TYR A 115 4.21 -6.78 3.07
N TRP A 116 4.35 -5.58 3.62
CA TRP A 116 4.15 -4.33 2.87
C TRP A 116 5.21 -4.11 1.79
N ILE A 117 6.44 -4.61 1.98
CA ILE A 117 7.47 -4.60 0.94
C ILE A 117 7.01 -5.42 -0.26
N LEU A 118 6.44 -6.60 -0.03
CA LEU A 118 5.87 -7.44 -1.10
C LEU A 118 4.70 -6.75 -1.82
N HIS A 119 3.88 -5.98 -1.10
CA HIS A 119 2.85 -5.13 -1.70
C HIS A 119 3.44 -4.03 -2.58
N SER A 120 4.52 -3.40 -2.12
CA SER A 120 5.24 -2.38 -2.88
C SER A 120 5.82 -2.94 -4.18
N ILE A 121 6.49 -4.09 -4.12
CA ILE A 121 7.00 -4.80 -5.31
C ILE A 121 5.86 -5.11 -6.29
N ALA A 122 4.73 -5.62 -5.77
CA ALA A 122 3.56 -5.89 -6.59
C ALA A 122 2.96 -4.62 -7.21
N ALA A 123 3.03 -3.47 -6.53
CA ALA A 123 2.58 -2.17 -7.01
C ALA A 123 3.49 -1.64 -8.12
N TYR A 124 4.81 -1.69 -7.95
CA TYR A 124 5.78 -1.33 -9.00
C TYR A 124 5.62 -2.23 -10.23
N LYS A 125 5.43 -3.54 -10.05
CA LYS A 125 5.11 -4.46 -11.15
C LYS A 125 3.81 -4.07 -11.85
N GLY A 126 2.77 -3.74 -11.10
CA GLY A 126 1.48 -3.29 -11.66
C GLY A 126 1.59 -1.98 -12.45
N LEU A 127 2.36 -1.02 -11.94
CA LEU A 127 2.65 0.26 -12.60
C LEU A 127 3.45 0.05 -13.89
N TRP A 128 4.49 -0.79 -13.85
CA TRP A 128 5.28 -1.14 -15.03
C TRP A 128 4.42 -1.82 -16.11
N GLN A 129 3.57 -2.77 -15.70
CA GLN A 129 2.63 -3.44 -16.62
C GLN A 129 1.57 -2.49 -17.17
N LEU A 130 1.20 -1.45 -16.43
CA LEU A 130 0.26 -0.44 -16.91
C LEU A 130 0.85 0.39 -18.05
N ILE A 131 2.14 0.71 -17.97
CA ILE A 131 2.85 1.50 -18.99
C ILE A 131 3.21 0.63 -20.20
N THR A 132 3.75 -0.57 -19.98
CA THR A 132 4.28 -1.42 -21.07
C THR A 132 3.24 -2.30 -21.76
N LYS A 133 2.25 -2.81 -21.00
CA LYS A 133 1.23 -3.74 -21.50
C LYS A 133 -0.15 -3.44 -20.87
N PRO A 134 -0.76 -2.28 -21.20
CA PRO A 134 -1.96 -1.79 -20.51
C PRO A 134 -3.12 -2.78 -20.51
N HIS A 135 -3.34 -3.50 -21.60
CA HIS A 135 -4.43 -4.49 -21.73
C HIS A 135 -4.08 -5.90 -21.25
N TYR A 136 -2.82 -6.16 -20.89
CA TYR A 136 -2.41 -7.48 -20.39
C TYR A 136 -2.87 -7.68 -18.95
N TRP A 137 -3.47 -8.84 -18.67
CA TRP A 137 -3.92 -9.22 -17.34
C TRP A 137 -3.38 -10.59 -16.97
N GLU A 138 -2.71 -10.69 -15.82
CA GLU A 138 -2.19 -11.94 -15.29
C GLU A 138 -3.36 -12.80 -14.78
N LYS A 139 -3.83 -13.71 -15.64
CA LYS A 139 -4.74 -14.79 -15.27
C LYS A 139 -3.95 -15.90 -14.59
N THR A 140 -4.51 -16.47 -13.54
CA THR A 140 -4.04 -17.74 -12.99
C THR A 140 -4.60 -18.85 -13.84
N ASP A 141 -3.81 -19.89 -14.09
CA ASP A 141 -4.32 -21.09 -14.75
C ASP A 141 -5.40 -21.71 -13.87
N HIS A 142 -6.65 -21.65 -14.32
CA HIS A 142 -7.77 -22.29 -13.66
C HIS A 142 -7.98 -23.65 -14.34
N GLY A 143 -7.75 -24.74 -13.60
CA GLY A 143 -7.87 -26.10 -14.15
C GLY A 143 -7.27 -27.24 -13.32
N LEU A 144 -6.56 -26.97 -12.22
CA LEU A 144 -5.93 -28.02 -11.39
C LEU A 144 -6.88 -28.69 -10.37
N THR A 145 -8.15 -28.31 -10.33
CA THR A 145 -9.20 -29.06 -9.61
C THR A 145 -9.93 -29.98 -10.59
N SER A 146 -9.23 -30.96 -11.14
CA SER A 146 -9.89 -32.19 -11.60
C SER A 146 -10.34 -32.93 -10.33
N HIS A 147 -11.61 -32.78 -9.97
CA HIS A 147 -12.26 -33.64 -9.02
C HIS A 147 -12.13 -35.09 -9.52
N VAL A 148 -11.25 -35.87 -8.90
CA VAL A 148 -11.36 -37.33 -8.93
C VAL A 148 -12.43 -37.67 -7.89
N HIS A 149 -13.67 -37.75 -8.34
CA HIS A 149 -14.71 -38.50 -7.64
C HIS A 149 -14.67 -39.93 -8.19
N GLY A 150 -14.09 -40.82 -7.38
CA GLY A 150 -14.11 -42.27 -7.55
C GLY A 150 -14.40 -42.88 -6.19
#